data_AF-A0A7S3HW07-F1
#
_entry.id   AF-A0A7S3HW07-F1
#
_cell.length_a   1.000
_cell.length_b   1.000
_cell.length_c   1.000
_cell.angle_alpha   90.00
_cell.angle_beta   90.00
_cell.angle_gamma   90.00
#
_symmetry.space_group_name_H-M   'P 1'
#
loop_
_entity.id
_entity.type
_entity.pdbx_description
1 polymer ?
#
loop_
_entity_poly.entity_id
_entity_poly.type
_entity_poly.pdbx_seq_one_letter_code
_entity_poly.pdbx_strand_id
1 'polypeptide(L)'
;MTQIIQALFFLNKFERDDICEPKTNKMSWKKAKEILEIELPERMTEYKVYGEKTEEFKPYQTINYCEKIIAGFTQEEVDAYHADMGKIFRWLKMAVDTRKQDVIRRKAIHKFNREVKTQREEQKQAREVAREQFLTDKETEFNEANKEDIEAYNRWKEEQERIAEQDYGEEAGTEDEDEKANQEPPYLPTWDKEEAEQ
;
A
#
# COMPACT_ATOMS: atom_id res chain seq x y z
N MET A 1 33.77 6.29 -27.89
CA MET A 1 34.87 6.76 -27.01
C MET A 1 34.49 8.02 -26.24
N THR A 2 34.34 9.20 -26.86
CA THR A 2 33.87 10.43 -26.17
C THR A 2 32.52 10.25 -25.47
N GLN A 3 31.66 9.41 -26.02
CA GLN A 3 30.39 8.97 -25.42
C GLN A 3 30.54 8.33 -24.03
N ILE A 4 31.61 7.56 -23.79
CA ILE A 4 31.86 6.93 -22.47
C ILE A 4 32.12 8.01 -21.44
N ILE A 5 32.98 8.97 -21.80
CA ILE A 5 33.33 10.10 -20.93
C ILE A 5 32.11 11.02 -20.72
N GLN A 6 31.33 11.27 -21.77
CA GLN A 6 30.10 12.04 -21.68
C GLN A 6 29.08 11.39 -20.73
N ALA A 7 28.87 10.08 -20.85
CA ALA A 7 27.98 9.33 -19.95
C ALA A 7 28.49 9.36 -18.50
N LEU A 8 29.81 9.31 -18.31
CA LEU A 8 30.46 9.43 -17.01
C LEU A 8 30.21 10.79 -16.36
N PHE A 9 30.34 11.88 -17.12
CA PHE A 9 30.02 13.21 -16.64
C PHE A 9 28.53 13.38 -16.30
N PHE A 10 27.64 12.88 -17.14
CA PHE A 10 26.20 12.94 -16.88
C PHE A 10 25.80 12.13 -15.64
N LEU A 11 26.46 11.00 -15.40
CA LEU A 11 26.25 10.20 -14.19
C LEU A 11 26.70 10.96 -12.92
N ASN A 12 27.80 11.71 -13.02
CA ASN A 12 28.35 12.54 -11.94
C ASN A 12 27.73 13.95 -11.87
N LYS A 13 26.53 14.13 -12.45
CA LYS A 13 25.71 15.34 -12.35
C LYS A 13 26.38 16.61 -12.86
N PHE A 14 27.27 16.50 -13.84
CA PHE A 14 27.77 17.69 -14.50
C PHE A 14 26.71 18.27 -15.44
N GLU A 15 26.73 19.59 -15.59
CA GLU A 15 25.84 20.29 -16.49
C GLU A 15 26.29 20.11 -17.95
N ARG A 16 25.30 20.02 -18.84
CA ARG A 16 25.59 19.88 -20.27
C ARG A 16 26.40 21.06 -20.79
N ASP A 17 26.13 22.28 -20.33
CA ASP A 17 26.74 23.48 -20.91
C ASP A 17 28.24 23.62 -20.56
N ASP A 18 28.67 22.96 -19.48
CA ASP A 18 30.07 22.90 -19.06
C ASP A 18 30.89 21.91 -19.90
N ILE A 19 30.24 20.88 -20.45
CA ILE A 19 30.93 19.76 -21.13
C ILE A 19 30.71 19.78 -22.64
N CYS A 20 29.53 20.20 -23.08
CA CYS A 20 29.13 20.19 -24.48
C CYS A 20 29.32 21.56 -25.14
N GLU A 21 29.34 21.55 -26.47
CA GLU A 21 29.30 22.79 -27.25
C GLU A 21 27.92 23.45 -27.10
N PRO A 22 27.84 24.80 -27.11
CA PRO A 22 26.59 25.52 -26.90
C PRO A 22 25.50 25.04 -27.86
N LYS A 23 24.30 24.75 -27.33
CA LYS A 23 23.12 24.27 -28.08
C LYS A 23 23.31 22.93 -28.81
N THR A 24 24.35 22.16 -28.49
CA THR A 24 24.54 20.80 -29.03
C THR A 24 24.71 19.79 -27.90
N ASN A 25 24.53 18.50 -28.24
CA ASN A 25 24.89 17.40 -27.35
C ASN A 25 26.28 16.83 -27.67
N LYS A 26 27.09 17.55 -28.46
CA LYS A 26 28.46 17.13 -28.78
C LYS A 26 29.38 17.55 -27.65
N MET A 27 30.10 16.58 -27.09
CA MET A 27 31.12 16.81 -26.06
C MET A 27 32.27 17.66 -26.62
N SER A 28 32.60 18.75 -25.93
CA SER A 28 33.75 19.60 -26.25
C SER A 28 34.95 19.15 -25.41
N TRP A 29 35.95 18.54 -26.06
CA TRP A 29 37.15 18.06 -25.37
C TRP A 29 37.91 19.18 -24.65
N LYS A 30 37.91 20.39 -25.22
CA LYS A 30 38.62 21.55 -24.65
C LYS A 30 38.09 21.93 -23.26
N LYS A 31 36.77 21.93 -23.09
CA LYS A 31 36.14 22.21 -21.80
C LYS A 31 36.24 21.01 -20.86
N ALA A 32 35.97 19.82 -21.40
CA ALA A 32 35.88 18.61 -20.61
C ALA A 32 37.21 18.14 -20.03
N LYS A 33 38.35 18.44 -20.67
CA LYS A 33 39.67 17.95 -20.23
C LYS A 33 40.03 18.44 -18.82
N GLU A 34 39.80 19.71 -18.52
CA GLU A 34 40.12 20.29 -17.21
C GLU A 34 39.26 19.66 -16.11
N ILE A 35 37.97 19.51 -16.37
CA ILE A 35 37.01 18.85 -15.47
C ILE A 35 37.36 17.37 -15.29
N LEU A 36 37.79 16.69 -16.35
CA LEU A 36 38.18 15.28 -16.33
C LEU A 36 39.38 15.03 -15.39
N GLU A 37 40.36 15.93 -15.39
CA GLU A 37 41.61 15.78 -14.64
C GLU A 37 41.45 16.20 -13.18
N ILE A 38 40.62 17.20 -12.88
CA ILE A 38 40.54 17.80 -11.54
C ILE A 38 39.26 17.37 -10.81
N GLU A 39 38.09 17.73 -11.31
CA GLU A 39 36.82 17.60 -10.58
C GLU A 39 36.21 16.19 -10.63
N LEU A 40 36.39 15.51 -11.76
CA LEU A 40 35.73 14.23 -11.99
C LEU A 40 36.20 13.11 -11.04
N PRO A 41 37.51 12.93 -10.76
CA PRO A 41 37.97 11.89 -9.85
C PRO A 41 37.40 12.03 -8.43
N GLU A 42 37.27 13.28 -7.95
CA GLU A 42 36.67 13.57 -6.64
C GLU A 42 35.20 13.16 -6.62
N ARG A 43 34.41 13.57 -7.62
CA ARG A 43 32.99 13.19 -7.71
C ARG A 43 32.77 11.70 -7.91
N MET A 44 33.64 11.02 -8.66
CA MET A 44 33.59 9.56 -8.82
C MET A 44 33.82 8.84 -7.49
N THR A 45 34.69 9.39 -6.64
CA THR A 45 34.96 8.83 -5.30
C THR A 45 33.78 9.06 -4.35
N GLU A 46 33.13 10.22 -4.45
CA GLU A 46 31.95 10.58 -3.66
C GLU A 46 30.63 9.99 -4.19
N TYR A 47 30.67 9.31 -5.34
CA TYR A 47 29.46 8.82 -6.01
C TYR A 47 28.71 7.80 -5.16
N LYS A 48 27.58 8.23 -4.59
CA LYS A 48 26.69 7.39 -3.79
C LYS A 48 25.72 6.64 -4.69
N VAL A 49 25.95 5.33 -4.82
CA VAL A 49 25.07 4.43 -5.57
C VAL A 49 23.75 4.17 -4.84
N TYR A 50 23.76 4.18 -3.51
CA TYR A 50 22.60 3.91 -2.68
C TYR A 50 21.97 5.21 -2.19
N GLY A 51 20.64 5.22 -2.11
CA GLY A 51 19.89 6.32 -1.50
C GLY A 51 18.80 6.90 -2.37
N GLU A 52 17.97 7.72 -1.73
CA GLU A 52 16.81 8.37 -2.34
C GLU A 52 17.22 9.36 -3.42
N LYS A 53 16.30 9.60 -4.37
CA LYS A 53 16.47 10.65 -5.36
C LYS A 53 15.96 11.94 -4.73
N THR A 54 16.77 12.56 -3.87
CA THR A 54 16.42 13.80 -3.18
C THR A 54 16.50 15.02 -4.10
N GLU A 55 17.21 14.91 -5.21
CA GLU A 55 17.49 16.01 -6.14
C GLU A 55 16.74 15.85 -7.47
N GLU A 56 16.48 16.97 -8.14
CA GLU A 56 15.95 16.99 -9.50
C GLU A 56 17.01 16.52 -10.50
N PHE A 57 16.71 15.43 -11.22
CA PHE A 57 17.57 14.91 -12.27
C PHE A 57 17.11 15.44 -13.62
N LYS A 58 18.03 16.02 -14.40
CA LYS A 58 17.76 16.38 -15.79
C LYS A 58 17.61 15.11 -16.64
N PRO A 59 16.85 15.14 -17.76
CA PRO A 59 16.58 13.95 -18.57
C PRO A 59 17.86 13.21 -19.02
N TYR A 60 18.92 13.98 -19.30
CA TYR A 60 20.22 13.46 -19.75
C TYR A 60 21.10 12.92 -18.61
N GLN A 61 20.77 13.18 -17.35
CA GLN A 61 21.49 12.66 -16.17
C GLN A 61 20.85 11.37 -15.62
N THR A 62 19.84 10.85 -16.32
CA THR A 62 19.17 9.62 -15.88
C THR A 62 20.01 8.38 -16.20
N ILE A 63 19.95 7.38 -15.31
CA ILE A 63 20.66 6.11 -15.48
C ILE A 63 20.32 5.43 -16.82
N ASN A 64 19.06 5.46 -17.22
CA ASN A 64 18.61 4.92 -18.50
C ASN A 64 19.21 5.65 -19.70
N TYR A 65 19.47 6.95 -19.59
CA TYR A 65 20.10 7.72 -20.65
C TYR A 65 21.59 7.40 -20.75
N CYS A 66 22.31 7.38 -19.63
CA CYS A 66 23.72 6.97 -19.59
C CYS A 66 23.91 5.54 -20.12
N GLU A 67 23.04 4.62 -19.74
CA GLU A 67 23.03 3.23 -20.24
C GLU A 67 22.86 3.18 -21.78
N LYS A 68 21.92 3.95 -22.33
CA LYS A 68 21.71 4.02 -23.79
C LYS A 68 22.93 4.56 -24.53
N ILE A 69 23.65 5.53 -23.96
CA ILE A 69 24.87 6.07 -24.56
C ILE A 69 25.96 5.00 -24.66
N ILE A 70 26.08 4.14 -23.64
CA ILE A 70 27.15 3.16 -23.54
C ILE A 70 26.80 1.76 -24.08
N ALA A 71 25.53 1.54 -24.44
CA ALA A 71 25.02 0.22 -24.86
C ALA A 71 25.76 -0.38 -26.06
N GLY A 72 26.31 0.46 -26.96
CA GLY A 72 27.05 0.01 -28.14
C GLY A 72 28.51 -0.37 -27.89
N PHE A 73 29.00 -0.30 -26.65
CA PHE A 73 30.41 -0.59 -26.33
C PHE A 73 30.55 -1.88 -25.52
N THR A 74 31.47 -2.74 -25.96
CA THR A 74 31.91 -3.90 -25.17
C THR A 74 33.15 -3.55 -24.36
N GLN A 75 33.41 -4.30 -23.28
CA GLN A 75 34.59 -4.08 -22.45
C GLN A 75 35.88 -4.36 -23.24
N GLU A 76 35.88 -5.42 -24.03
CA GLU A 76 37.04 -5.88 -24.82
C GLU A 76 37.46 -4.83 -25.86
N GLU A 77 36.50 -4.24 -26.58
CA GLU A 77 36.77 -3.18 -27.56
C GLU A 77 37.38 -1.94 -26.91
N VAL A 78 36.92 -1.57 -25.71
CA VAL A 78 37.42 -0.39 -25.00
C VAL A 78 38.81 -0.66 -24.40
N ASP A 79 39.02 -1.85 -23.83
CA ASP A 79 40.31 -2.29 -23.30
C ASP A 79 41.37 -2.34 -24.42
N ALA A 80 40.98 -2.83 -25.60
CA ALA A 80 41.85 -2.87 -26.78
C ALA A 80 42.22 -1.48 -27.31
N TYR A 81 41.33 -0.50 -27.18
CA TYR A 81 41.63 0.88 -27.57
C TYR A 81 42.55 1.58 -26.56
N HIS A 82 42.22 1.52 -25.26
CA HIS A 82 43.05 2.11 -24.20
C HIS A 82 42.74 1.46 -22.83
N ALA A 83 43.75 0.85 -22.21
CA ALA A 83 43.60 0.11 -20.96
C ALA A 83 42.96 0.94 -19.83
N ASP A 84 43.35 2.21 -19.66
CA ASP A 84 42.76 3.04 -18.61
C ASP A 84 41.32 3.47 -18.92
N MET A 85 40.98 3.61 -20.21
CA MET A 85 39.58 3.85 -20.60
C MET A 85 38.73 2.63 -20.28
N GLY A 86 39.33 1.45 -20.42
CA GLY A 86 38.78 0.18 -19.95
C GLY A 86 38.36 0.19 -18.49
N LYS A 87 39.25 0.63 -17.60
CA LYS A 87 38.98 0.76 -16.16
C LYS A 87 37.82 1.73 -15.89
N ILE A 88 37.83 2.89 -16.56
CA ILE A 88 36.77 3.90 -16.44
C ILE A 88 35.42 3.33 -16.91
N PHE A 89 35.41 2.65 -18.05
CA PHE A 89 34.21 2.04 -18.61
C PHE A 89 33.64 0.95 -17.70
N ARG A 90 34.51 0.13 -17.10
CA ARG A 90 34.12 -0.87 -16.10
C ARG A 90 33.47 -0.23 -14.89
N TRP A 91 34.08 0.84 -14.36
CA TRP A 91 33.49 1.61 -13.26
C TRP A 91 32.11 2.15 -13.62
N LEU A 92 31.97 2.73 -14.82
CA LEU A 92 30.72 3.30 -15.30
C LEU A 92 29.61 2.24 -15.42
N LYS A 93 29.92 1.07 -16.03
CA LYS A 93 28.98 -0.05 -16.10
C LYS A 93 28.56 -0.52 -14.70
N MET A 94 29.52 -0.74 -13.81
CA MET A 94 29.26 -1.18 -12.45
C MET A 94 28.39 -0.19 -11.66
N ALA A 95 28.66 1.12 -11.81
CA ALA A 95 27.90 2.19 -11.17
C ALA A 95 26.45 2.26 -11.70
N VAL A 96 26.25 2.12 -13.00
CA VAL A 96 24.93 2.06 -13.64
C VAL A 96 24.16 0.83 -13.16
N ASP A 97 24.77 -0.35 -13.21
CA ASP A 97 24.11 -1.62 -12.86
C ASP A 97 23.72 -1.67 -11.39
N THR A 98 24.63 -1.27 -10.50
CA THR A 98 24.37 -1.27 -9.06
C THR A 98 23.29 -0.25 -8.70
N ARG A 99 23.25 0.91 -9.38
CA ARG A 99 22.17 1.89 -9.19
C ARG A 99 20.83 1.37 -9.70
N LYS A 100 20.80 0.63 -10.82
CA LYS A 100 19.57 -0.02 -11.31
C LYS A 100 19.07 -1.06 -10.32
N GLN A 101 19.96 -1.90 -9.79
CA GLN A 101 19.62 -2.89 -8.77
C GLN A 101 19.04 -2.24 -7.51
N ASP A 102 19.61 -1.14 -7.03
CA ASP A 102 19.06 -0.37 -5.91
C ASP A 102 17.64 0.14 -6.19
N VAL A 103 17.41 0.72 -7.37
CA VAL A 103 16.07 1.21 -7.78
C VAL A 103 15.06 0.05 -7.84
N ILE A 104 15.45 -1.10 -8.38
CA ILE A 104 14.59 -2.29 -8.44
C ILE A 104 14.28 -2.78 -7.03
N ARG A 105 15.30 -2.90 -6.17
CA ARG A 105 15.15 -3.34 -4.77
C ARG A 105 14.20 -2.42 -4.02
N ARG A 106 14.36 -1.10 -4.11
CA ARG A 106 13.47 -0.13 -3.45
C ARG A 106 12.03 -0.25 -3.94
N LYS A 107 11.82 -0.39 -5.25
CA LYS A 107 10.47 -0.63 -5.81
C LYS A 107 9.85 -1.92 -5.29
N ALA A 108 10.63 -2.99 -5.19
CA ALA A 108 10.16 -4.27 -4.64
C ALA A 108 9.77 -4.13 -3.16
N ILE A 109 10.59 -3.45 -2.34
CA ILE A 109 10.29 -3.18 -0.93
C ILE A 109 9.01 -2.35 -0.79
N HIS A 110 8.85 -1.28 -1.56
CA HIS A 110 7.63 -0.47 -1.52
C HIS A 110 6.38 -1.26 -1.93
N LYS A 111 6.49 -2.11 -2.96
CA LYS A 111 5.40 -2.99 -3.38
C LYS A 111 5.03 -3.98 -2.28
N PHE A 112 6.02 -4.65 -1.70
CA PHE A 112 5.83 -5.60 -0.60
C PHE A 112 5.17 -4.92 0.62
N ASN A 113 5.66 -3.74 1.02
CA ASN A 113 5.09 -3.00 2.15
C ASN A 113 3.63 -2.61 1.91
N ARG A 114 3.26 -2.28 0.67
CA ARG A 114 1.88 -2.00 0.29
C ARG A 114 1.02 -3.27 0.38
N GLU A 115 1.49 -4.39 -0.15
CA GLU A 115 0.79 -5.67 -0.09
C GLU A 115 0.58 -6.12 1.37
N VAL A 116 1.60 -6.02 2.22
CA VAL A 116 1.50 -6.33 3.66
C VAL A 116 0.47 -5.44 4.35
N LYS A 117 0.43 -4.14 4.02
CA LYS A 117 -0.57 -3.22 4.57
C LYS A 117 -1.98 -3.64 4.16
N THR A 118 -2.20 -3.91 2.88
CA THR A 118 -3.50 -4.38 2.36
C THR A 118 -3.91 -5.71 2.99
N GLN A 119 -3.01 -6.69 3.12
CA GLN A 119 -3.31 -7.96 3.79
C GLN A 119 -3.71 -7.78 5.26
N ARG A 120 -3.08 -6.85 5.98
CA ARG A 120 -3.47 -6.55 7.37
C ARG A 120 -4.86 -5.91 7.46
N GLU A 121 -5.19 -5.03 6.52
CA GLU A 121 -6.51 -4.41 6.42
C GLU A 121 -7.58 -5.45 6.09
N GLU A 122 -7.32 -6.34 5.11
CA GLU A 122 -8.20 -7.46 4.76
C GLU A 122 -8.39 -8.43 5.92
N GLN A 123 -7.33 -8.76 6.66
CA GLN A 123 -7.45 -9.62 7.85
C GLN A 123 -8.28 -8.96 8.96
N LYS A 124 -8.20 -7.63 9.12
CA LYS A 124 -9.02 -6.89 10.08
C LYS A 124 -10.49 -6.92 9.67
N GLN A 125 -10.78 -6.65 8.40
CA GLN A 125 -12.13 -6.70 7.84
C GLN A 125 -12.72 -8.11 7.93
N ALA A 126 -11.94 -9.15 7.62
CA ALA A 126 -12.38 -10.54 7.72
C ALA A 126 -12.73 -10.92 9.16
N ARG A 127 -11.99 -10.41 10.17
CA ARG A 127 -12.32 -10.60 11.59
C ARG A 127 -13.59 -9.86 11.99
N GLU A 128 -13.81 -8.65 11.49
CA GLU A 128 -15.02 -7.87 11.76
C GLU A 128 -16.25 -8.57 11.17
N VAL A 129 -16.18 -9.00 9.90
CA VAL A 129 -17.26 -9.76 9.25
C VAL A 129 -17.51 -11.09 9.95
N ALA A 130 -16.46 -11.84 10.33
CA ALA A 130 -16.62 -13.10 11.07
C ALA A 130 -17.27 -12.88 12.44
N ARG A 131 -16.97 -11.77 13.12
CA ARG A 131 -17.60 -11.39 14.39
C ARG A 131 -19.07 -11.03 14.21
N GLU A 132 -19.39 -10.23 13.19
CA GLU A 132 -20.78 -9.87 12.86
C GLU A 132 -21.61 -11.11 12.49
N GLN A 133 -21.04 -12.03 11.70
CA GLN A 133 -21.68 -13.31 11.37
C GLN A 133 -21.90 -14.14 12.63
N PHE A 134 -20.88 -14.30 13.48
CA PHE A 134 -21.02 -15.04 14.74
C PHE A 134 -22.12 -14.46 15.65
N LEU A 135 -22.20 -13.13 15.79
CA LEU A 135 -23.25 -12.49 16.58
C LEU A 135 -24.63 -12.69 15.96
N THR A 136 -24.73 -12.62 14.63
CA THR A 136 -25.99 -12.84 13.92
C THR A 136 -26.45 -14.30 14.06
N ASP A 137 -25.53 -15.25 13.87
CA ASP A 137 -25.81 -16.68 14.02
C ASP A 137 -26.25 -16.97 15.47
N LYS A 138 -25.59 -16.38 16.46
CA LYS A 138 -25.96 -16.51 17.87
C LYS A 138 -27.31 -15.87 18.21
N GLU A 139 -27.62 -14.72 17.63
CA GLU A 139 -28.93 -14.08 17.77
C GLU A 139 -30.03 -14.95 17.12
N THR A 140 -29.75 -15.59 15.97
CA THR A 140 -30.69 -16.54 15.36
C THR A 140 -30.87 -17.80 16.20
N GLU A 141 -29.79 -18.39 16.72
CA GLU A 141 -29.86 -19.55 17.63
C GLU A 141 -30.68 -19.22 18.90
N PHE A 142 -30.48 -18.03 19.47
CA PHE A 142 -31.25 -17.57 20.63
C PHE A 142 -32.73 -17.37 20.30
N ASN A 143 -33.03 -16.71 19.18
CA ASN A 143 -34.42 -16.49 18.76
C ASN A 143 -35.14 -17.81 18.40
N GLU A 144 -34.42 -18.79 17.85
CA GLU A 144 -34.96 -20.12 17.58
C GLU A 144 -35.20 -20.91 18.88
N ALA A 145 -34.25 -20.89 19.81
CA ALA A 145 -34.37 -21.59 21.10
C ALA A 145 -35.49 -21.01 21.98
N ASN A 146 -35.68 -19.69 21.94
CA ASN A 146 -36.69 -18.97 22.73
C ASN A 146 -37.97 -18.69 21.94
N LYS A 147 -38.15 -19.31 20.77
CA LYS A 147 -39.28 -19.04 19.88
C LYS A 147 -40.63 -19.29 20.55
N GLU A 148 -40.74 -20.37 21.32
CA GLU A 148 -41.98 -20.72 22.03
C GLU A 148 -42.33 -19.71 23.12
N ASP A 149 -41.32 -19.21 23.85
CA ASP A 149 -41.48 -18.20 24.90
C ASP A 149 -41.83 -16.82 24.31
N ILE A 150 -41.20 -16.44 23.19
CA ILE A 150 -41.52 -15.21 22.45
C ILE A 150 -42.93 -15.27 21.86
N GLU A 151 -43.34 -16.40 21.29
CA GLU A 151 -44.69 -16.61 20.78
C GLU A 151 -45.74 -16.68 21.90
N ALA A 152 -45.39 -17.19 23.08
CA ALA A 152 -46.26 -17.19 24.26
C ALA A 152 -46.45 -15.76 24.80
N TYR A 153 -45.38 -14.97 24.86
CA TYR A 153 -45.44 -13.57 25.26
C TYR A 153 -46.24 -12.71 24.27
N ASN A 154 -46.04 -12.91 22.96
CA ASN A 154 -46.80 -12.18 21.93
C ASN A 154 -48.30 -12.53 21.97
N ARG A 155 -48.64 -13.81 22.19
CA ARG A 155 -50.04 -14.23 22.38
C ARG A 155 -50.67 -13.64 23.64
N TRP A 156 -49.93 -13.60 24.74
CA TRP A 156 -50.38 -12.91 25.96
C TRP A 156 -50.61 -11.42 25.71
N LYS A 157 -49.69 -10.76 25.00
CA LYS A 157 -49.80 -9.33 24.67
C LYS A 157 -51.02 -9.03 23.78
N GLU A 158 -51.27 -9.85 22.76
CA GLU A 158 -52.46 -9.74 21.89
C GLU A 158 -53.76 -9.99 22.67
N GLU A 159 -53.76 -10.94 23.61
CA GLU A 159 -54.91 -11.20 24.48
C GLU A 159 -55.17 -10.00 25.41
N GLN A 160 -54.12 -9.39 25.98
CA GLN A 160 -54.25 -8.18 26.80
C GLN A 160 -54.74 -6.97 26.00
N GLU A 161 -54.24 -6.76 24.78
CA GLU A 161 -54.73 -5.69 23.90
C GLU A 161 -56.19 -5.92 23.50
N ARG A 162 -56.61 -7.17 23.25
CA ARG A 162 -58.02 -7.52 22.97
C ARG A 162 -58.93 -7.30 24.18
N ILE A 163 -58.50 -7.69 25.38
CA ILE A 163 -59.24 -7.45 26.62
C ILE A 163 -59.39 -5.94 26.87
N ALA A 164 -58.33 -5.16 26.68
CA ALA A 164 -58.37 -3.70 26.81
C ALA A 164 -59.26 -3.02 25.76
N GLU A 165 -59.37 -3.58 24.54
CA GLU A 165 -60.25 -3.09 23.48
C GLU A 165 -61.73 -3.46 23.71
N GLN A 166 -62.01 -4.64 24.31
CA GLN A 166 -63.36 -5.05 24.74
C GLN A 166 -63.87 -4.21 25.91
N ASP A 167 -63.03 -3.85 26.87
CA ASP A 167 -63.40 -3.06 28.06
C ASP A 167 -63.79 -1.59 27.71
N TYR A 168 -63.38 -1.09 26.53
CA TYR A 168 -63.75 0.24 26.04
C TYR A 168 -65.12 0.28 25.31
N GLY A 169 -65.77 -0.88 25.13
CA GLY A 169 -66.97 -1.06 24.32
C GLY A 169 -68.09 -1.86 25.01
N GLU A 170 -68.66 -1.31 26.09
CA GLU A 170 -70.04 -1.54 26.56
C GLU A 170 -70.45 -3.00 26.92
N GLU A 171 -70.02 -3.49 28.08
CA GLU A 171 -70.79 -4.21 29.13
C GLU A 171 -69.79 -4.86 30.11
N ALA A 172 -70.16 -4.97 31.39
CA ALA A 172 -69.28 -5.45 32.46
C ALA A 172 -68.57 -6.76 32.07
N GLY A 173 -67.24 -6.72 32.08
CA GLY A 173 -66.39 -7.88 31.88
C GLY A 173 -66.84 -9.03 32.77
N THR A 174 -66.88 -10.23 32.20
CA THR A 174 -67.17 -11.44 32.97
C THR A 174 -66.05 -11.68 34.00
N GLU A 175 -66.34 -12.34 35.13
CA GLU A 175 -65.31 -12.64 36.17
C GLU A 175 -64.07 -13.35 35.59
N ASP A 176 -64.22 -14.08 34.48
CA ASP A 176 -63.13 -14.72 33.72
C ASP A 176 -62.22 -13.74 32.93
N GLU A 177 -62.71 -12.55 32.56
CA GLU A 177 -61.93 -11.54 31.82
C GLU A 177 -61.06 -10.71 32.77
N ASP A 178 -61.56 -10.41 33.98
CA ASP A 178 -60.79 -9.75 35.05
C ASP A 178 -59.66 -10.64 35.60
N GLU A 179 -59.87 -11.97 35.67
CA GLU A 179 -58.82 -12.92 36.08
C GLU A 179 -57.70 -13.06 35.04
N LYS A 180 -58.02 -12.93 33.73
CA LYS A 180 -57.02 -12.93 32.66
C LYS A 180 -56.24 -11.63 32.56
N ALA A 181 -56.88 -10.49 32.85
CA ALA A 181 -56.22 -9.18 32.89
C ALA A 181 -55.15 -9.08 33.99
N ASN A 182 -55.30 -9.85 35.08
CA ASN A 182 -54.38 -9.86 36.23
C ASN A 182 -53.29 -10.97 36.17
N GLN A 183 -53.18 -11.73 35.08
CA GLN A 183 -52.11 -12.73 34.95
C GLN A 183 -50.75 -12.06 34.71
N GLU A 184 -49.75 -12.44 35.51
CA GLU A 184 -48.37 -11.96 35.37
C GLU A 184 -47.84 -12.28 33.95
N PRO A 185 -47.13 -11.32 33.31
CA PRO A 185 -46.63 -11.52 31.96
C PRO A 185 -45.69 -12.72 31.90
N PRO A 186 -45.77 -13.56 30.83
CA PRO A 186 -44.77 -14.58 30.56
C PRO A 186 -43.37 -13.95 30.49
N TYR A 187 -42.36 -14.70 30.91
CA TYR A 187 -40.97 -14.23 30.83
C TYR A 187 -40.57 -14.01 29.37
N LEU A 188 -40.07 -12.81 29.05
CA LEU A 188 -39.50 -12.49 27.74
C LEU A 188 -37.97 -12.61 27.81
N PRO A 189 -37.37 -13.61 27.16
CA PRO A 189 -35.92 -13.70 27.05
C PRO A 189 -35.39 -12.53 26.23
N THR A 190 -34.49 -11.73 26.80
CA THR A 190 -33.81 -10.63 26.11
C THR A 190 -32.44 -11.09 25.64
N TRP A 191 -32.14 -10.87 24.35
CA TRP A 191 -30.81 -11.10 23.82
C TRP A 191 -29.82 -10.09 24.40
N ASP A 192 -28.90 -10.57 25.26
CA ASP A 192 -27.81 -9.76 25.77
C ASP A 192 -26.58 -9.89 24.86
N LYS A 193 -26.29 -8.81 24.14
CA LYS A 193 -25.14 -8.74 23.24
C LYS A 193 -23.80 -8.77 23.99
N GLU A 194 -23.76 -8.34 25.24
CA GLU A 194 -22.51 -8.32 26.04
C GLU A 194 -22.18 -9.70 26.61
N GLU A 195 -23.18 -10.54 26.90
CA GLU A 195 -22.99 -11.92 27.36
C GLU A 195 -22.56 -12.85 26.21
N ALA A 196 -23.06 -12.60 25.00
CA ALA A 196 -22.67 -13.34 23.79
C ALA A 196 -21.26 -12.99 23.27
N GLU A 197 -20.66 -11.89 23.74
CA GLU A 197 -19.31 -11.45 23.38
C GLU A 197 -18.20 -11.94 24.35
N GLN A 198 -18.55 -12.53 25.50
CA GLN A 198 -17.61 -13.11 26.49
C GLN A 198 -17.13 -14.51 26.11
#